data_AF-A0A1G3VW38-F1
#
_entry.id   AF-A0A1G3VW38-F1
#
_cell.length_a   1.000
_cell.length_b   1.000
_cell.length_c   1.000
_cell.angle_alpha   90.00
_cell.angle_beta   90.00
_cell.angle_gamma   90.00
#
_symmetry.space_group_name_H-M   'P 1'
#
loop_
_entity.id
_entity.type
_entity.pdbx_description
1 polymer ?
#
loop_
_entity_poly.entity_id
_entity_poly.type
_entity_poly.pdbx_seq_one_letter_code
_entity_poly.pdbx_strand_id
1 'polypeptide(L)'
;MTWIQPEQFMFANSALLFTYGGMTGYILFIVFIASLQFQSFSNLKLLKPRIGLILHMLHFLMTIFFVIYPFISFNLQFLIIMALIFMLATSMFEILTDKIIQGLQCNTLHPKKIM
;
A
#
# COMPACT_ATOMS: atom_id res chain seq x y z
N MET A 1 -38.57 32.42 4.24
CA MET A 1 -38.71 31.32 3.27
C MET A 1 -37.51 31.42 2.34
N THR A 2 -36.42 30.74 2.69
CA THR A 2 -35.17 30.77 1.92
C THR A 2 -35.36 29.93 0.68
N TRP A 3 -35.39 30.57 -0.48
CA TRP A 3 -35.37 29.91 -1.79
C TRP A 3 -34.00 29.22 -1.92
N ILE A 4 -33.93 27.95 -1.57
CA ILE A 4 -32.74 27.16 -1.85
C ILE A 4 -32.74 26.91 -3.35
N GLN A 5 -31.82 27.56 -4.06
CA GLN A 5 -31.74 27.45 -5.52
C GLN A 5 -31.34 26.01 -5.90
N PRO A 6 -32.11 25.32 -6.76
CA PRO A 6 -31.86 23.91 -7.12
C PRO A 6 -30.47 23.68 -7.73
N GLU A 7 -29.88 24.70 -8.36
CA GLU A 7 -28.52 24.66 -8.88
C GLU A 7 -27.47 24.44 -7.77
N GLN A 8 -27.63 25.09 -6.61
CA GLN A 8 -26.71 24.94 -5.48
C GLN A 8 -26.70 23.51 -4.91
N PHE A 9 -27.85 22.82 -4.92
CA PHE A 9 -27.94 21.40 -4.56
C PHE A 9 -27.25 20.49 -5.58
N MET A 10 -27.39 20.78 -6.89
CA MET A 10 -26.72 19.98 -7.93
C MET A 10 -25.20 20.12 -7.87
N PHE A 11 -24.67 21.33 -7.64
CA PHE A 11 -23.22 21.54 -7.45
C PHE A 11 -22.69 20.91 -6.16
N ALA A 12 -23.44 20.96 -5.06
CA ALA A 12 -23.05 20.29 -3.82
C ALA A 12 -23.00 18.77 -3.99
N ASN A 13 -23.99 18.18 -4.67
CA ASN A 13 -24.05 16.74 -4.91
C ASN A 13 -22.93 16.25 -5.83
N SER A 14 -22.58 16.99 -6.88
CA SER A 14 -21.49 16.64 -7.78
C SER A 14 -20.11 16.76 -7.11
N ALA A 15 -19.90 17.78 -6.28
CA ALA A 15 -18.67 17.94 -5.50
C ALA A 15 -18.48 16.82 -4.45
N LEU A 16 -19.57 16.40 -3.79
CA LEU A 16 -19.55 15.25 -2.90
C LEU A 16 -19.24 13.95 -3.67
N LEU A 17 -19.86 13.75 -4.83
CA LEU A 17 -19.63 12.56 -5.66
C LEU A 17 -18.16 12.47 -6.12
N PHE A 18 -17.56 13.59 -6.50
CA PHE A 18 -16.14 13.64 -6.84
C PHE A 18 -15.23 13.33 -5.65
N THR A 19 -15.59 13.83 -4.46
CA THR A 19 -14.87 13.54 -3.21
C THR A 19 -14.92 12.05 -2.87
N TYR A 20 -16.10 11.45 -2.84
CA TYR A 20 -16.26 10.02 -2.58
C TYR A 20 -15.63 9.14 -3.66
N GLY A 21 -15.73 9.55 -4.93
CA GLY A 21 -15.06 8.88 -6.04
C GLY A 21 -13.55 8.87 -5.87
N GLY A 22 -12.96 10.01 -5.53
CA GLY A 22 -11.53 10.14 -5.24
C GLY A 22 -11.08 9.31 -4.05
N MET A 23 -11.83 9.32 -2.94
CA MET A 23 -11.55 8.48 -1.76
C MET A 23 -11.56 7.00 -2.12
N THR A 24 -12.59 6.56 -2.84
CA THR A 24 -12.77 5.16 -3.22
C THR A 24 -11.65 4.72 -4.17
N GLY A 25 -11.34 5.52 -5.19
CA GLY A 25 -10.25 5.26 -6.12
C GLY A 25 -8.89 5.15 -5.42
N TYR A 26 -8.62 6.06 -4.48
CA TYR A 26 -7.40 6.00 -3.67
C TYR A 26 -7.32 4.73 -2.82
N ILE A 27 -8.38 4.36 -2.11
CA ILE A 27 -8.38 3.16 -1.27
C ILE A 27 -8.16 1.89 -2.12
N LEU A 28 -8.88 1.78 -3.24
CA LEU A 28 -8.72 0.66 -4.16
C LEU A 28 -7.29 0.58 -4.71
N PHE A 29 -6.67 1.72 -5.02
CA PHE A 29 -5.29 1.78 -5.48
C PHE A 29 -4.29 1.28 -4.42
N ILE A 30 -4.42 1.72 -3.18
CA ILE A 30 -3.56 1.27 -2.06
C ILE A 30 -3.71 -0.24 -1.85
N VAL A 31 -4.95 -0.75 -1.83
CA VAL A 31 -5.23 -2.19 -1.67
C VAL A 31 -4.66 -2.99 -2.84
N PHE A 32 -4.77 -2.49 -4.07
CA PHE A 32 -4.22 -3.14 -5.26
C PHE A 32 -2.69 -3.29 -5.15
N ILE A 33 -1.97 -2.22 -4.81
CA ILE A 33 -0.52 -2.28 -4.61
C ILE A 33 -0.16 -3.26 -3.49
N ALA A 34 -0.90 -3.22 -2.38
CA ALA A 34 -0.66 -4.14 -1.27
C ALA A 34 -0.88 -5.61 -1.67
N SER A 35 -1.87 -5.89 -2.52
CA SER A 35 -2.12 -7.22 -3.05
C SER A 35 -0.99 -7.74 -3.94
N LEU A 36 -0.32 -6.88 -4.71
CA LEU A 36 0.82 -7.29 -5.53
C LEU A 36 1.98 -7.82 -4.69
N GLN A 37 2.20 -7.24 -3.51
CA GLN A 37 3.26 -7.66 -2.60
C GLN A 37 2.98 -8.99 -1.89
N PHE A 38 1.75 -9.48 -1.92
CA PHE A 38 1.38 -10.72 -1.23
C PHE A 38 2.23 -11.92 -1.71
N GLN A 39 2.50 -11.99 -3.02
CA GLN A 39 3.31 -13.06 -3.60
C GLN A 39 4.77 -12.98 -3.13
N SER A 40 5.35 -11.78 -3.09
CA SER A 40 6.72 -11.54 -2.62
C SER A 40 6.89 -11.94 -1.15
N PHE A 41 5.94 -11.59 -0.29
CA PHE A 41 5.96 -12.01 1.11
C PHE A 41 5.73 -13.50 1.30
N SER A 42 4.89 -14.13 0.46
CA SER A 42 4.66 -15.58 0.49
C SER A 42 5.97 -16.34 0.21
N ASN A 43 6.69 -15.95 -0.84
CA ASN A 43 7.99 -16.51 -1.18
C ASN A 43 9.02 -16.30 -0.06
N LEU A 44 9.08 -15.09 0.53
CA LEU A 44 9.97 -14.80 1.64
C LEU A 44 9.65 -15.65 2.89
N LYS A 45 8.36 -15.87 3.18
CA LYS A 45 7.91 -16.67 4.33
C LYS A 45 8.32 -18.13 4.20
N LEU A 46 8.35 -18.69 2.98
CA LEU A 46 8.84 -20.05 2.72
C LEU A 46 10.34 -20.17 3.02
N LEU A 47 11.14 -19.16 2.68
CA LEU A 47 12.60 -19.16 2.87
C LEU A 47 13.02 -18.80 4.30
N LYS A 48 12.42 -17.75 4.88
CA LYS A 48 12.66 -17.30 6.26
C LYS A 48 11.34 -16.90 6.93
N PRO A 49 10.66 -17.82 7.65
CA PRO A 49 9.31 -17.59 8.17
C PRO A 49 9.23 -16.45 9.19
N ARG A 50 10.24 -16.27 10.05
CA ARG A 50 10.26 -15.19 11.04
C ARG A 50 10.40 -13.81 10.39
N ILE A 51 11.34 -13.66 9.45
CA ILE A 51 11.60 -12.36 8.79
C ILE A 51 10.44 -12.01 7.86
N GLY A 52 9.93 -12.98 7.08
CA GLY A 52 8.77 -12.78 6.23
C GLY A 52 7.53 -12.36 7.00
N LEU A 53 7.29 -12.93 8.18
CA LEU A 53 6.16 -12.52 9.04
C LEU A 53 6.32 -11.08 9.52
N ILE A 54 7.51 -10.68 9.99
CA ILE A 54 7.75 -9.31 10.48
C ILE A 54 7.58 -8.30 9.34
N LEU A 55 8.17 -8.56 8.18
CA LEU A 55 8.07 -7.66 7.01
C LEU A 55 6.62 -7.52 6.54
N HIS A 56 5.89 -8.63 6.45
CA HIS A 56 4.47 -8.62 6.08
C HIS A 56 3.64 -7.83 7.10
N MET A 57 3.83 -8.05 8.40
CA MET A 57 3.12 -7.30 9.44
C MET A 57 3.39 -5.80 9.36
N LEU A 58 4.64 -5.41 9.10
CA LEU A 58 5.03 -4.00 8.99
C LEU A 58 4.44 -3.34 7.74
N HIS A 59 4.44 -4.05 6.61
CA HIS A 59 3.78 -3.61 5.38
C HIS A 59 2.26 -3.49 5.56
N PHE A 60 1.64 -4.46 6.24
CA PHE A 60 0.21 -4.44 6.53
C PHE A 60 -0.19 -3.27 7.43
N LEU A 61 0.60 -3.00 8.47
CA LEU A 61 0.39 -1.85 9.35
C LEU A 61 0.49 -0.52 8.58
N MET A 62 1.49 -0.38 7.71
CA MET A 62 1.60 0.78 6.82
C MET A 62 0.38 0.90 5.91
N THR A 63 -0.04 -0.20 5.28
CA THR A 63 -1.22 -0.20 4.40
C THR A 63 -2.48 0.30 5.13
N ILE A 64 -2.73 -0.16 6.36
CA ILE A 64 -3.85 0.30 7.19
C ILE A 64 -3.76 1.81 7.44
N PHE A 65 -2.58 2.31 7.80
CA PHE A 65 -2.37 3.73 8.06
C PHE A 65 -2.71 4.59 6.83
N PHE A 66 -2.27 4.17 5.64
CA PHE A 66 -2.57 4.87 4.40
C PHE A 66 -4.05 4.77 4.01
N VAL A 67 -4.73 3.64 4.25
CA VAL A 67 -6.17 3.50 3.97
C VAL A 67 -7.04 4.40 4.88
N ILE A 68 -6.64 4.61 6.14
CA ILE A 68 -7.40 5.44 7.09
C ILE A 68 -7.25 6.94 6.78
N TYR A 69 -6.10 7.36 6.24
CA TYR A 69 -5.79 8.76 5.93
C TYR A 69 -6.91 9.56 5.22
N PRO A 70 -7.52 9.10 4.10
CA PRO A 70 -8.59 9.84 3.40
C PRO A 70 -9.78 10.19 4.30
N PHE A 71 -10.09 9.38 5.32
CA PHE A 71 -11.22 9.62 6.22
C PHE A 71 -10.97 10.74 7.23
N ILE A 72 -9.71 11.08 7.52
CA ILE A 72 -9.34 12.12 8.48
C ILE A 72 -9.27 13.48 7.80
N SER A 73 -8.59 13.55 6.64
CA SER A 73 -8.38 14.79 5.91
C SER A 73 -8.35 14.50 4.42
N PHE A 74 -9.48 14.79 3.76
CA PHE A 74 -9.58 14.61 2.31
C PHE A 74 -9.07 15.85 1.58
N ASN A 75 -7.92 15.71 0.94
CA ASN A 75 -7.43 16.66 -0.05
C ASN A 75 -6.79 15.90 -1.22
N LEU A 76 -7.29 16.13 -2.43
CA LEU A 76 -6.91 15.38 -3.62
C LEU A 76 -5.41 15.48 -3.94
N GLN A 77 -4.80 16.65 -3.79
CA GLN A 77 -3.36 16.83 -4.04
C GLN A 77 -2.53 16.01 -3.05
N PHE A 78 -2.89 16.05 -1.76
CA PHE A 78 -2.21 15.27 -0.73
C PHE A 78 -2.43 13.78 -0.90
N LEU A 79 -3.61 13.34 -1.34
CA LEU A 79 -3.89 11.92 -1.63
C LEU A 79 -2.98 11.36 -2.71
N ILE A 80 -2.75 12.13 -3.78
CA ILE A 80 -1.82 11.73 -4.84
C ILE A 80 -0.40 11.61 -4.29
N ILE A 81 0.05 12.60 -3.51
CA ILE A 81 1.40 12.57 -2.90
C ILE A 81 1.52 11.35 -1.97
N MET A 82 0.52 11.08 -1.13
CA MET A 82 0.52 9.94 -0.24
C MET A 82 0.51 8.61 -1.00
N ALA A 83 -0.22 8.51 -2.11
CA ALA A 83 -0.21 7.33 -2.96
C ALA A 83 1.18 7.08 -3.57
N LEU A 84 1.87 8.14 -4.00
CA LEU A 84 3.24 8.04 -4.51
C LEU A 84 4.24 7.63 -3.42
N ILE A 85 4.13 8.21 -2.22
CA ILE A 85 4.95 7.81 -1.07
C ILE A 85 4.72 6.35 -0.72
N PHE A 86 3.47 5.89 -0.72
CA PHE A 86 3.13 4.51 -0.46
C PHE A 86 3.77 3.58 -1.50
N MET A 87 3.64 3.90 -2.79
CA MET A 87 4.26 3.12 -3.86
C MET A 87 5.79 3.03 -3.70
N LEU A 88 6.44 4.14 -3.35
CA LEU A 88 7.89 4.16 -3.11
C LEU A 88 8.28 3.32 -1.90
N ALA A 89 7.53 3.41 -0.80
CA ALA A 89 7.73 2.59 0.39
C ALA A 89 7.56 1.10 0.06
N THR A 90 6.49 0.73 -0.65
CA THR A 90 6.23 -0.64 -1.10
C THR A 90 7.37 -1.17 -1.98
N SER A 91 7.88 -0.36 -2.92
CA SER A 91 9.03 -0.74 -3.75
C SER A 91 10.29 -1.00 -2.92
N MET A 92 10.54 -0.22 -1.86
CA MET A 92 11.64 -0.47 -0.94
C MET A 92 11.51 -1.81 -0.19
N PHE A 93 10.30 -2.21 0.20
CA PHE A 93 10.04 -3.52 0.80
C PHE A 93 10.34 -4.66 -0.17
N GLU A 94 9.98 -4.49 -1.44
CA GLU A 94 10.24 -5.46 -2.50
C GLU A 94 11.74 -5.65 -2.72
N ILE A 95 12.49 -4.56 -2.89
CA ILE A 95 13.95 -4.60 -3.02
C ILE A 95 14.61 -5.26 -1.80
N LEU A 96 14.12 -4.95 -0.60
CA LEU A 96 14.63 -5.57 0.63
C LEU A 96 14.36 -7.07 0.65
N THR A 97 13.15 -7.48 0.27
CA THR A 97 12.74 -8.89 0.17
C THR A 97 13.63 -9.63 -0.82
N ASP A 98 13.85 -9.07 -2.01
CA ASP A 98 14.70 -9.66 -3.04
C ASP A 98 16.16 -9.79 -2.59
N LYS A 99 16.72 -8.77 -1.94
CA LYS A 99 18.08 -8.85 -1.38
C LYS A 99 18.22 -9.95 -0.32
N ILE A 100 17.20 -10.15 0.51
CA ILE A 100 17.19 -11.22 1.52
C ILE A 100 17.17 -12.60 0.82
N ILE A 101 16.37 -12.76 -0.23
CA ILE A 101 16.26 -14.00 -0.99
C ILE A 101 17.58 -14.30 -1.72
N GLN A 102 18.16 -13.32 -2.41
CA GLN A 102 19.45 -13.44 -3.11
C GLN A 102 20.60 -13.78 -2.15
N GLY A 103 20.64 -13.13 -0.97
CA GLY A 103 21.63 -13.45 0.06
C GLY A 103 21.54 -14.89 0.56
N LEU A 104 20.34 -15.48 0.58
CA LEU A 104 20.16 -16.89 0.93
C LEU A 104 20.69 -17.83 -0.15
N GLN A 105 20.38 -17.53 -1.42
CA GLN A 105 20.83 -18.34 -2.57
C GLN A 105 22.36 -18.31 -2.74
N CYS A 106 22.98 -17.16 -2.46
CA CYS A 106 24.44 -17.03 -2.50
C CYS A 106 25.13 -17.83 -1.37
N ASN A 107 24.50 -17.92 -0.19
CA ASN A 107 25.03 -18.71 0.94
C ASN A 107 24.90 -20.23 0.73
N THR A 108 23.94 -20.69 -0.08
CA THR A 108 23.82 -22.12 -0.46
C THR A 108 24.87 -22.60 -1.47
N LEU A 109 25.57 -21.69 -2.17
CA LEU A 109 26.64 -22.05 -3.11
C LEU A 109 27.98 -22.38 -2.44
N HIS A 110 28.11 -22.15 -1.14
CA HIS A 110 29.17 -22.76 -0.34
C HIS A 110 28.57 -23.92 0.48
N PRO A 111 28.40 -25.12 -0.11
CA PRO A 111 28.32 -26.30 0.72
C PRO A 111 29.64 -26.32 1.49
N LYS A 112 29.57 -26.06 2.80
CA LYS A 112 30.60 -26.53 3.73
C LYS A 112 30.80 -27.99 3.35
N LYS A 113 31.96 -28.33 2.78
CA LYS A 113 32.42 -29.71 2.67
C LYS A 113 32.35 -30.29 4.08
N ILE A 114 31.34 -31.13 4.31
CA ILE A 114 31.31 -32.02 5.46
C ILE A 114 31.74 -33.36 4.88
N MET A 115 32.93 -33.79 5.30
CA MET A 115 33.67 -35.00 4.93
C MET A 115 34.23 -35.07 3.50
#